data_AF-A0AAE0PLY9-F1
#
_entry.id   AF-A0AAE0PLY9-F1
#
_cell.length_a   1.000
_cell.length_b   1.000
_cell.length_c   1.000
_cell.angle_alpha   90.00
_cell.angle_beta   90.00
_cell.angle_gamma   90.00
#
_symmetry.space_group_name_H-M   'P 1'
#
loop_
_entity.id
_entity.type
_entity.pdbx_description
1 polymer ?
#
loop_
_entity_poly.entity_id
_entity_poly.type
_entity_poly.pdbx_seq_one_letter_code
_entity_poly.pdbx_strand_id
1 'polypeptide(L)'
;PSSQIAALPSTFTASLLAYAAARDPYIASILTHQHDLQNQAVQRSTRVLNFISYAQKAWDMLNVKYARLSGSRAFNKAFEVVSDIGDIFDDILAVIEEEGGYEGASYGTRKNALETMVEIMSCMATAPNDEIGHQARKSDCVPREMEGKLVGFVEGYFDEEELERMDKEGVTGKVRELEKEAEGYCMFERLGEVVDLLEGNYE
;
A
#
# COMPACT_ATOMS: atom_id res chain seq x y z
N PRO A 1 -18.73 5.00 38.87
CA PRO A 1 -18.11 3.65 38.98
C PRO A 1 -16.84 3.50 38.14
N SER A 2 -16.90 3.81 36.84
CA SER A 2 -15.80 3.60 35.90
C SER A 2 -14.53 4.42 36.21
N SER A 3 -14.71 5.66 36.70
CA SER A 3 -13.61 6.55 37.12
C SER A 3 -12.87 6.11 38.38
N GLN A 4 -13.52 5.34 39.27
CA GLN A 4 -12.89 4.83 40.49
C GLN A 4 -12.03 3.59 40.22
N ILE A 5 -12.41 2.77 39.24
CA ILE A 5 -11.64 1.59 38.81
C ILE A 5 -10.34 2.01 38.14
N ALA A 6 -10.39 3.06 37.30
CA ALA A 6 -9.20 3.60 36.61
C ALA A 6 -8.15 4.19 37.57
N ALA A 7 -8.54 4.56 38.79
CA ALA A 7 -7.63 5.09 39.81
C ALA A 7 -6.95 4.00 40.66
N LEU A 8 -7.35 2.72 40.50
CA LEU A 8 -6.75 1.61 41.24
C LEU A 8 -5.40 1.20 40.64
N PRO A 9 -4.47 0.68 41.46
CA PRO A 9 -3.20 0.16 40.96
C PRO A 9 -3.42 -0.97 39.95
N SER A 10 -2.68 -0.94 38.83
CA SER A 10 -2.80 -1.92 37.74
C SER A 10 -2.69 -3.37 38.20
N THR A 11 -1.79 -3.64 39.14
CA THR A 11 -1.57 -4.96 39.76
C THR A 11 -2.79 -5.44 40.57
N PHE A 12 -3.49 -4.53 41.24
CA PHE A 12 -4.71 -4.85 41.98
C PHE A 12 -5.87 -5.16 41.03
N THR A 13 -6.07 -4.35 39.99
CA THR A 13 -7.07 -4.60 38.93
C THR A 13 -6.83 -5.93 38.23
N ALA A 14 -5.57 -6.26 37.88
CA ALA A 14 -5.24 -7.54 37.26
C ALA A 14 -5.57 -8.73 38.18
N SER A 15 -5.21 -8.62 39.46
CA SER A 15 -5.50 -9.66 40.45
C SER A 15 -7.00 -9.83 40.70
N LEU A 16 -7.75 -8.73 40.73
CA LEU A 16 -9.21 -8.73 40.88
C LEU A 16 -9.90 -9.35 39.66
N LEU A 17 -9.47 -9.00 38.45
CA LEU A 17 -9.97 -9.59 37.20
C LEU A 17 -9.68 -11.09 37.13
N ALA A 18 -8.47 -11.52 37.51
CA ALA A 18 -8.13 -12.94 37.58
C ALA A 18 -8.99 -13.69 38.60
N TYR A 19 -9.23 -13.09 39.77
CA TYR A 19 -10.12 -13.65 40.79
C TYR A 19 -11.57 -13.75 40.31
N ALA A 20 -12.07 -12.71 39.62
CA ALA A 20 -13.43 -12.68 39.09
C ALA A 20 -13.63 -13.73 37.98
N ALA A 21 -12.68 -13.83 37.04
CA ALA A 21 -12.71 -14.82 35.98
C ALA A 21 -12.61 -16.26 36.50
N ALA A 22 -11.85 -16.49 37.58
CA ALA A 22 -11.78 -17.81 38.20
C ALA A 22 -13.10 -18.27 38.84
N ARG A 23 -14.03 -17.34 39.11
CA ARG A 23 -15.31 -17.62 39.77
C ARG A 23 -16.53 -17.50 38.85
N ASP A 24 -16.42 -16.73 37.78
CA ASP A 24 -17.51 -16.49 36.84
C ASP A 24 -17.09 -16.83 35.40
N PRO A 25 -17.63 -17.92 34.81
CA PRO A 25 -17.34 -18.32 33.44
C PRO A 25 -17.65 -17.25 32.39
N TYR A 26 -18.61 -16.35 32.64
CA TYR A 26 -18.93 -15.26 31.73
C TYR A 26 -17.86 -14.16 31.75
N ILE A 27 -17.34 -13.83 32.92
CA ILE A 27 -16.20 -12.90 33.02
C ILE A 27 -14.95 -13.52 32.39
N ALA A 28 -14.73 -14.82 32.59
CA ALA A 28 -13.64 -15.54 31.93
C ALA A 28 -13.74 -15.47 30.40
N SER A 29 -14.94 -15.68 29.82
CA SER A 29 -15.11 -15.62 28.37
C SER A 29 -14.87 -14.22 27.80
N ILE A 30 -15.28 -13.16 28.51
CA ILE A 30 -14.99 -11.77 28.12
C ILE A 30 -13.48 -11.51 28.10
N LEU A 31 -12.75 -11.91 29.17
CA LEU A 31 -11.31 -11.71 29.23
C LEU A 31 -10.56 -12.48 28.14
N THR A 32 -10.93 -13.75 27.90
CA THR A 32 -10.34 -14.54 26.82
C THR A 32 -10.59 -13.90 25.47
N HIS A 33 -11.84 -13.48 25.20
CA HIS A 33 -12.17 -12.82 23.94
C HIS A 33 -11.37 -11.53 23.74
N GLN A 34 -11.27 -10.68 24.78
CA GLN A 34 -10.50 -9.44 24.69
C GLN A 34 -9.00 -9.69 24.48
N HIS A 35 -8.44 -10.69 25.18
CA HIS A 35 -7.06 -11.10 25.02
C HIS A 35 -6.79 -11.65 23.61
N ASP A 36 -7.71 -12.44 23.05
CA ASP A 36 -7.60 -12.97 21.70
C ASP A 36 -7.67 -11.86 20.65
N LEU A 37 -8.56 -10.88 20.81
CA LEU A 37 -8.62 -9.69 19.95
C LEU A 37 -7.29 -8.90 20.00
N GLN A 38 -6.73 -8.71 21.20
CA GLN A 38 -5.48 -7.99 21.35
C GLN A 38 -4.29 -8.75 20.75
N ASN A 39 -4.23 -10.07 20.91
CA ASN A 39 -3.21 -10.90 20.26
C ASN A 39 -3.34 -10.91 18.74
N GLN A 40 -4.57 -10.96 18.21
CA GLN A 40 -4.80 -10.86 16.77
C GLN A 40 -4.35 -9.50 16.22
N ALA A 41 -4.62 -8.41 16.95
CA ALA A 41 -4.15 -7.07 16.58
C ALA A 41 -2.62 -7.00 16.56
N VAL A 42 -1.94 -7.55 17.57
CA VAL A 42 -0.46 -7.62 17.62
C VAL A 42 0.09 -8.47 16.47
N GLN A 43 -0.49 -9.64 16.21
CA GLN A 43 -0.09 -10.51 15.10
C GLN A 43 -0.30 -9.84 13.73
N ARG A 44 -1.39 -9.11 13.53
CA ARG A 44 -1.63 -8.34 12.30
C ARG A 44 -0.63 -7.20 12.15
N SER A 45 -0.35 -6.45 13.22
CA SER A 45 0.63 -5.36 13.21
C SER A 45 2.08 -5.82 12.96
N THR A 46 2.38 -7.12 13.13
CA THR A 46 3.72 -7.68 12.89
C THR A 46 3.83 -8.46 11.59
N ARG A 47 2.70 -8.87 11.00
CA ARG A 47 2.68 -9.53 9.69
C ARG A 47 2.87 -8.47 8.60
N VAL A 48 3.86 -8.70 7.73
CA VAL A 48 4.06 -7.92 6.51
C VAL A 48 3.47 -8.70 5.35
N LEU A 49 2.46 -8.13 4.69
CA LEU A 49 1.95 -8.64 3.42
C LEU A 49 2.94 -8.28 2.31
N ASN A 50 3.04 -9.17 1.33
CA ASN A 50 3.94 -9.01 0.19
C ASN A 50 3.12 -8.84 -1.09
N PHE A 51 3.31 -7.72 -1.77
CA PHE A 51 2.60 -7.36 -2.99
C PHE A 51 3.41 -7.59 -4.28
N ILE A 52 4.62 -8.16 -4.20
CA ILE A 52 5.51 -8.35 -5.37
C ILE A 52 4.85 -9.07 -6.56
N SER A 53 3.89 -9.96 -6.31
CA SER A 53 3.14 -10.66 -7.37
C SER A 53 2.34 -9.71 -8.26
N TYR A 54 1.91 -8.56 -7.74
CA TYR A 54 1.20 -7.53 -8.50
C TYR A 54 2.12 -6.82 -9.49
N ALA A 55 3.33 -6.42 -9.06
CA ALA A 55 4.35 -5.88 -9.96
C ALA A 55 4.76 -6.90 -11.03
N GLN A 56 4.95 -8.16 -10.66
CA GLN A 56 5.22 -9.25 -11.62
C GLN A 56 4.10 -9.44 -12.64
N LYS A 57 2.83 -9.32 -12.22
CA LYS A 57 1.67 -9.40 -13.11
C LYS A 57 1.66 -8.23 -14.10
N ALA A 58 1.87 -7.00 -13.64
CA ALA A 58 1.96 -5.82 -14.51
C ALA A 58 3.11 -5.97 -15.52
N TRP A 59 4.27 -6.41 -15.06
CA TRP A 59 5.43 -6.67 -15.91
C TRP A 59 5.16 -7.74 -16.97
N ASP A 60 4.56 -8.88 -16.60
CA ASP A 60 4.21 -9.96 -17.54
C ASP A 60 3.23 -9.47 -18.62
N MET A 61 2.24 -8.68 -18.22
CA MET A 61 1.26 -8.10 -19.14
C MET A 61 1.91 -7.17 -20.17
N LEU A 62 2.87 -6.34 -19.76
CA LEU A 62 3.56 -5.40 -20.64
C LEU A 62 4.64 -6.07 -21.51
N ASN A 63 5.35 -7.07 -20.99
CA ASN A 63 6.58 -7.57 -21.61
C ASN A 63 6.46 -8.94 -22.26
N VAL A 64 5.53 -9.79 -21.80
CA VAL A 64 5.54 -11.22 -22.15
C VAL A 64 4.22 -11.67 -22.77
N LYS A 65 3.11 -11.48 -22.05
CA LYS A 65 1.80 -12.07 -22.37
C LYS A 65 1.31 -11.74 -23.77
N TYR A 66 1.59 -10.53 -24.23
CA TYR A 66 1.09 -10.01 -25.51
C TYR A 66 2.20 -9.72 -26.54
N ALA A 67 3.46 -10.09 -26.25
CA ALA A 67 4.62 -9.81 -27.11
C ALA A 67 4.53 -10.38 -28.53
N ARG A 68 3.68 -11.39 -28.76
CA ARG A 68 3.48 -12.04 -30.07
C ARG A 68 2.26 -11.53 -30.83
N LEU A 69 1.52 -10.55 -30.31
CA LEU A 69 0.40 -9.96 -31.04
C LEU A 69 0.92 -9.17 -32.24
N SER A 70 0.20 -9.25 -33.37
CA SER A 70 0.43 -8.35 -34.48
C SER A 70 0.01 -6.93 -34.11
N GLY A 71 0.62 -5.90 -34.69
CA GLY A 71 0.38 -4.50 -34.33
C GLY A 71 -1.09 -4.11 -34.24
N SER A 72 -1.93 -4.48 -35.23
CA SER A 72 -3.37 -4.21 -35.17
C SER A 72 -4.10 -4.92 -34.01
N ARG A 73 -3.67 -6.13 -33.63
CA ARG A 73 -4.24 -6.84 -32.46
C ARG A 73 -3.72 -6.25 -31.15
N ALA A 74 -2.45 -5.86 -31.10
CA ALA A 74 -1.84 -5.20 -29.96
C ALA A 74 -2.51 -3.85 -29.67
N PHE A 75 -2.74 -3.03 -30.70
CA PHE A 75 -3.48 -1.77 -30.60
C PHE A 75 -4.88 -1.95 -29.99
N ASN A 76 -5.66 -2.91 -30.50
CA ASN A 76 -7.00 -3.20 -29.96
C ASN A 76 -6.97 -3.69 -28.50
N LYS A 77 -5.85 -4.29 -28.06
CA LYS A 77 -5.70 -4.85 -26.71
C LYS A 77 -5.04 -3.87 -25.74
N ALA A 78 -4.32 -2.86 -26.24
CA ALA A 78 -3.48 -1.98 -25.45
C ALA A 78 -4.26 -1.23 -24.37
N PHE A 79 -5.45 -0.71 -24.71
CA PHE A 79 -6.29 -0.02 -23.73
C PHE A 79 -6.73 -0.94 -22.58
N GLU A 80 -7.14 -2.17 -22.89
CA GLU A 80 -7.53 -3.16 -21.87
C GLU A 80 -6.35 -3.52 -20.98
N VAL A 81 -5.15 -3.72 -21.55
CA VAL A 81 -3.95 -4.04 -20.76
C VAL A 81 -3.59 -2.91 -19.81
N VAL A 82 -3.64 -1.66 -20.27
CA VAL A 82 -3.34 -0.51 -19.42
C VAL A 82 -4.41 -0.34 -18.35
N SER A 83 -5.69 -0.53 -18.68
CA SER A 83 -6.78 -0.52 -17.69
C SER A 83 -6.60 -1.60 -16.63
N ASP A 84 -6.32 -2.85 -17.03
CA ASP A 84 -6.09 -3.98 -16.12
C ASP A 84 -4.89 -3.73 -15.18
N ILE A 85 -3.88 -2.95 -15.61
CA ILE A 85 -2.76 -2.53 -14.76
C ILE A 85 -3.20 -1.45 -13.76
N GLY A 86 -4.09 -0.54 -14.18
CA GLY A 86 -4.77 0.39 -13.26
C GLY A 86 -5.58 -0.36 -12.19
N ASP A 87 -6.29 -1.41 -12.56
CA ASP A 87 -7.08 -2.23 -11.62
C ASP A 87 -6.19 -2.96 -10.60
N ILE A 88 -4.93 -3.28 -10.95
CA ILE A 88 -3.96 -3.83 -9.99
C ILE A 88 -3.68 -2.84 -8.84
N PHE A 89 -3.68 -1.53 -9.11
CA PHE A 89 -3.55 -0.51 -8.05
C PHE A 89 -4.74 -0.59 -7.08
N ASP A 90 -5.95 -0.74 -7.61
CA ASP A 90 -7.16 -0.86 -6.80
C ASP A 90 -7.15 -2.14 -5.96
N ASP A 91 -6.67 -3.25 -6.52
CA ASP A 91 -6.50 -4.50 -5.77
C ASP A 91 -5.56 -4.33 -4.57
N ILE A 92 -4.43 -3.61 -4.75
CA ILE A 92 -3.47 -3.34 -3.65
C ILE A 92 -4.16 -2.53 -2.55
N LEU A 93 -4.85 -1.44 -2.91
CA LEU A 93 -5.55 -0.57 -1.96
C LEU A 93 -6.67 -1.33 -1.23
N ALA A 94 -7.43 -2.16 -1.93
CA ALA A 94 -8.47 -2.98 -1.32
C ALA A 94 -7.91 -3.95 -0.27
N VAL A 95 -6.77 -4.58 -0.53
CA VAL A 95 -6.11 -5.45 0.45
C VAL A 95 -5.66 -4.66 1.70
N ILE A 96 -5.16 -3.43 1.53
CA ILE A 96 -4.79 -2.58 2.67
C ILE A 96 -6.03 -2.23 3.51
N GLU A 97 -7.14 -1.88 2.85
CA GLU A 97 -8.41 -1.61 3.53
C GLU A 97 -8.93 -2.84 4.29
N GLU A 98 -8.84 -4.03 3.71
CA GLU A 98 -9.21 -5.29 4.36
C GLU A 98 -8.35 -5.60 5.61
N GLU A 99 -7.08 -5.19 5.63
CA GLU A 99 -6.22 -5.29 6.81
C GLU A 99 -6.50 -4.21 7.87
N GLY A 100 -7.45 -3.30 7.61
CA GLY A 100 -7.88 -2.24 8.53
C GLY A 100 -7.26 -0.87 8.25
N GLY A 101 -6.77 -0.65 7.03
CA GLY A 101 -6.29 0.65 6.56
C GLY A 101 -5.11 1.18 7.37
N TYR A 102 -5.05 2.51 7.58
CA TYR A 102 -3.97 3.16 8.34
C TYR A 102 -3.85 2.67 9.80
N GLU A 103 -4.94 2.36 10.48
CA GLU A 103 -4.86 1.92 11.89
C GLU A 103 -4.57 0.41 12.04
N GLY A 104 -4.94 -0.39 11.04
CA GLY A 104 -4.87 -1.85 11.09
C GLY A 104 -3.67 -2.48 10.37
N ALA A 105 -3.28 -1.96 9.21
CA ALA A 105 -2.18 -2.50 8.43
C ALA A 105 -0.83 -2.13 9.05
N SER A 106 0.11 -3.06 9.11
CA SER A 106 1.46 -2.76 9.62
C SER A 106 2.21 -1.76 8.73
N TYR A 107 3.10 -0.95 9.31
CA TYR A 107 4.02 -0.08 8.56
C TYR A 107 4.72 -0.84 7.42
N GLY A 108 5.21 -2.05 7.70
CA GLY A 108 5.89 -2.88 6.71
C GLY A 108 4.98 -3.27 5.54
N THR A 109 3.72 -3.60 5.81
CA THR A 109 2.70 -3.88 4.78
C THR A 109 2.43 -2.64 3.93
N ARG A 110 2.21 -1.48 4.56
CA ARG A 110 1.93 -0.21 3.84
C ARG A 110 3.12 0.22 2.99
N LYS A 111 4.33 0.17 3.54
CA LYS A 111 5.55 0.45 2.80
C LYS A 111 5.71 -0.49 1.61
N ASN A 112 5.51 -1.80 1.80
CA ASN A 112 5.62 -2.76 0.70
C ASN A 112 4.60 -2.51 -0.42
N ALA A 113 3.37 -2.11 -0.06
CA ALA A 113 2.36 -1.67 -1.01
C ALA A 113 2.84 -0.45 -1.82
N LEU A 114 3.34 0.60 -1.14
CA LEU A 114 3.87 1.79 -1.82
C LEU A 114 5.00 1.44 -2.79
N GLU A 115 5.99 0.68 -2.34
CA GLU A 115 7.13 0.27 -3.19
C GLU A 115 6.67 -0.53 -4.40
N THR A 116 5.66 -1.39 -4.24
CA THR A 116 5.09 -2.18 -5.34
C THR A 116 4.31 -1.29 -6.32
N MET A 117 3.57 -0.30 -5.83
CA MET A 117 2.87 0.69 -6.66
C MET A 117 3.87 1.49 -7.52
N VAL A 118 4.97 1.95 -6.92
CA VAL A 118 6.09 2.61 -7.63
C VAL A 118 6.70 1.67 -8.69
N GLU A 119 6.91 0.40 -8.36
CA GLU A 119 7.46 -0.60 -9.30
C GLU A 119 6.52 -0.86 -10.49
N ILE A 120 5.20 -0.90 -10.28
CA ILE A 120 4.21 -1.04 -11.36
C ILE A 120 4.25 0.17 -12.28
N MET A 121 4.32 1.39 -11.72
CA MET A 121 4.45 2.62 -12.52
C MET A 121 5.76 2.63 -13.33
N SER A 122 6.87 2.16 -12.73
CA SER A 122 8.15 1.98 -13.43
C SER A 122 8.05 0.96 -14.56
N CYS A 123 7.33 -0.15 -14.38
CA CYS A 123 7.08 -1.11 -15.44
C CYS A 123 6.39 -0.46 -16.66
N MET A 124 5.45 0.48 -16.43
CA MET A 124 4.79 1.22 -17.51
C MET A 124 5.74 2.19 -18.20
N ALA A 125 6.53 2.95 -17.44
CA ALA A 125 7.51 3.90 -17.97
C ALA A 125 8.59 3.20 -18.83
N THR A 126 9.00 2.00 -18.41
CA THR A 126 10.05 1.20 -19.06
C THR A 126 9.54 0.15 -20.04
N ALA A 127 8.23 0.10 -20.30
CA ALA A 127 7.63 -0.89 -21.20
C ALA A 127 8.27 -0.86 -22.62
N PRO A 128 8.21 -1.95 -23.40
CA PRO A 128 8.76 -1.97 -24.75
C PRO A 128 8.19 -0.87 -25.67
N ASN A 129 8.89 -0.53 -26.75
CA ASN A 129 8.41 0.42 -27.77
C ASN A 129 7.46 -0.23 -28.79
N ASP A 130 6.53 -1.05 -28.30
CA ASP A 130 5.42 -1.60 -29.09
C ASP A 130 4.12 -0.82 -28.85
N GLU A 131 3.01 -1.25 -29.47
CA GLU A 131 1.71 -0.57 -29.34
C GLU A 131 1.20 -0.55 -27.89
N ILE A 132 1.48 -1.59 -27.10
CA ILE A 132 0.99 -1.68 -25.71
C ILE A 132 1.83 -0.76 -24.82
N GLY A 133 3.15 -0.80 -24.95
CA GLY A 133 4.02 0.10 -24.20
C GLY A 133 3.82 1.57 -24.61
N HIS A 134 3.53 1.84 -25.88
CA HIS A 134 3.15 3.18 -26.32
C HIS A 134 1.88 3.66 -25.60
N GLN A 135 0.85 2.81 -25.53
CA GLN A 135 -0.38 3.13 -24.80
C GLN A 135 -0.13 3.27 -23.29
N ALA A 136 0.72 2.44 -22.70
CA ALA A 136 1.06 2.53 -21.28
C ALA A 136 1.68 3.88 -20.92
N ARG A 137 2.47 4.45 -21.83
CA ARG A 137 3.13 5.75 -21.63
C ARG A 137 2.31 6.97 -22.06
N LYS A 138 1.36 6.81 -22.97
CA LYS A 138 0.59 7.92 -23.56
C LYS A 138 -0.90 7.91 -23.23
N SER A 139 -1.38 6.93 -22.48
CA SER A 139 -2.73 6.98 -21.93
C SER A 139 -2.77 8.11 -20.90
N ASP A 140 -3.58 9.13 -21.11
CA ASP A 140 -3.64 10.26 -20.15
C ASP A 140 -4.44 9.91 -18.88
N CYS A 141 -5.33 8.93 -18.94
CA CYS A 141 -6.25 8.65 -17.84
C CYS A 141 -5.63 7.76 -16.75
N VAL A 142 -5.06 6.61 -17.14
CA VAL A 142 -4.64 5.58 -16.18
C VAL A 142 -3.40 5.99 -15.38
N PRO A 143 -2.27 6.43 -16.00
CA PRO A 143 -1.12 6.98 -15.27
C PRO A 143 -1.48 8.10 -14.29
N ARG A 144 -2.32 9.05 -14.71
CA ARG A 144 -2.79 10.15 -13.86
C ARG A 144 -3.61 9.67 -12.67
N GLU A 145 -4.49 8.69 -12.89
CA GLU A 145 -5.28 8.09 -11.81
C GLU A 145 -4.40 7.32 -10.82
N MET A 146 -3.45 6.52 -11.32
CA MET A 146 -2.48 5.79 -10.51
C MET A 146 -1.63 6.74 -9.66
N GLU A 147 -1.14 7.82 -10.26
CA GLU A 147 -0.40 8.85 -9.57
C GLU A 147 -1.25 9.52 -8.47
N GLY A 148 -2.51 9.86 -8.77
CA GLY A 148 -3.43 10.39 -7.76
C GLY A 148 -3.67 9.42 -6.60
N LYS A 149 -3.79 8.12 -6.88
CA LYS A 149 -3.89 7.06 -5.87
C LYS A 149 -2.61 6.94 -5.05
N LEU A 150 -1.43 7.05 -5.67
CA LEU A 150 -0.15 7.01 -4.98
C LEU A 150 0.00 8.17 -4.00
N VAL A 151 -0.28 9.41 -4.44
CA VAL A 151 -0.26 10.60 -3.57
C VAL A 151 -1.23 10.43 -2.41
N GLY A 152 -2.50 10.11 -2.69
CA GLY A 152 -3.50 9.92 -1.65
C GLY A 152 -3.18 8.77 -0.68
N PHE A 153 -2.47 7.74 -1.15
CA PHE A 153 -1.98 6.66 -0.30
C PHE A 153 -0.87 7.14 0.64
N VAL A 154 0.08 7.94 0.14
CA VAL A 154 1.15 8.51 0.99
C VAL A 154 0.58 9.44 2.04
N GLU A 155 -0.31 10.36 1.66
CA GLU A 155 -0.96 11.31 2.57
C GLU A 155 -1.89 10.64 3.59
N GLY A 156 -2.60 9.59 3.18
CA GLY A 156 -3.64 8.96 4.00
C GLY A 156 -3.14 7.84 4.91
N TYR A 157 -1.98 7.25 4.62
CA TYR A 157 -1.54 6.00 5.25
C TYR A 157 -0.15 6.07 5.91
N PHE A 158 0.47 7.24 5.99
CA PHE A 158 1.73 7.42 6.69
C PHE A 158 1.73 8.72 7.48
N ASP A 159 2.35 8.70 8.65
CA ASP A 159 2.64 9.92 9.42
C ASP A 159 4.05 10.46 9.13
N GLU A 160 4.35 11.65 9.63
CA GLU A 160 5.63 12.32 9.40
C GLU A 160 6.85 11.48 9.84
N GLU A 161 6.75 10.73 10.95
CA GLU A 161 7.84 9.87 11.44
C GLU A 161 8.05 8.67 10.50
N GLU A 162 6.97 8.09 10.00
CA GLU A 162 6.99 7.02 9.01
C GLU A 162 7.56 7.50 7.66
N LEU A 163 7.19 8.70 7.20
CA LEU A 163 7.72 9.29 5.97
C LEU A 163 9.24 9.57 6.06
N GLU A 164 9.70 10.20 7.15
CA GLU A 164 11.14 10.43 7.38
C GLU A 164 11.92 9.10 7.45
N ARG A 165 11.31 8.08 8.04
CA ARG A 165 11.89 6.73 8.07
C ARG A 165 11.99 6.13 6.66
N MET A 166 10.98 6.30 5.82
CA MET A 166 10.96 5.81 4.44
C MET A 166 12.02 6.48 3.57
N ASP A 167 12.23 7.79 3.74
CA ASP A 167 13.32 8.50 3.08
C ASP A 167 14.69 7.90 3.44
N LYS A 168 14.96 7.72 4.74
CA LYS A 168 16.19 7.06 5.23
C LYS A 168 16.35 5.63 4.72
N GLU A 169 15.24 4.92 4.52
CA GLU A 169 15.21 3.56 3.97
C GLU A 169 15.33 3.52 2.43
N GLY A 170 15.43 4.69 1.77
CA GLY A 170 15.73 4.83 0.33
C GLY A 170 14.50 4.84 -0.59
N VAL A 171 13.29 5.00 -0.06
CA VAL A 171 12.05 5.00 -0.86
C VAL A 171 12.00 6.23 -1.78
N THR A 172 12.40 7.40 -1.29
CA THR A 172 12.50 8.64 -2.09
C THR A 172 13.38 8.46 -3.33
N GLY A 173 14.49 7.72 -3.19
CA GLY A 173 15.38 7.41 -4.30
C GLY A 173 14.69 6.61 -5.41
N LYS A 174 13.81 5.66 -5.05
CA LYS A 174 13.02 4.87 -6.01
C LYS A 174 12.00 5.73 -6.75
N VAL A 175 11.32 6.65 -6.03
CA VAL A 175 10.35 7.56 -6.64
C VAL A 175 11.05 8.52 -7.62
N ARG A 176 12.22 9.05 -7.25
CA ARG A 176 13.06 9.87 -8.16
C ARG A 176 13.57 9.10 -9.38
N GLU A 177 13.92 7.83 -9.21
CA GLU A 177 14.30 6.97 -10.34
C GLU A 177 13.12 6.80 -11.30
N LEU A 178 11.91 6.56 -10.78
CA LEU A 178 10.68 6.53 -11.57
C LEU A 178 10.42 7.85 -12.30
N GLU A 179 10.56 9.01 -11.64
CA GLU A 179 10.41 10.32 -12.29
C GLU A 179 11.35 10.46 -13.49
N LYS A 180 12.61 10.06 -13.32
CA LYS A 180 13.61 10.09 -14.37
C LYS A 180 13.29 9.13 -15.53
N GLU A 181 12.77 7.94 -15.23
CA GLU A 181 12.31 6.99 -16.26
C GLU A 181 11.11 7.54 -17.05
N ALA A 182 10.26 8.34 -16.40
CA ALA A 182 9.04 8.90 -16.98
C ALA A 182 9.23 10.26 -17.68
N GLU A 183 10.33 10.99 -17.41
CA GLU A 183 10.59 12.37 -17.88
C GLU A 183 10.41 12.52 -19.40
N GLY A 184 10.86 11.54 -20.19
CA GLY A 184 10.76 11.56 -21.65
C GLY A 184 9.35 11.39 -22.22
N TYR A 185 8.37 11.07 -21.37
CA TYR A 185 7.01 10.70 -21.80
C TYR A 185 5.92 11.62 -21.25
N CYS A 186 6.23 12.49 -20.28
CA CYS A 186 5.25 13.35 -19.60
C CYS A 186 4.09 12.53 -19.00
N MET A 187 4.39 11.34 -18.45
CA MET A 187 3.37 10.40 -17.93
C MET A 187 2.80 10.82 -16.58
N PHE A 188 3.62 11.44 -15.75
CA PHE A 188 3.41 11.64 -14.33
C PHE A 188 3.74 13.10 -14.02
N GLU A 189 2.75 13.86 -13.54
CA GLU A 189 2.84 15.30 -13.31
C GLU A 189 2.99 15.66 -11.83
N ARG A 190 2.69 14.71 -10.93
CA ARG A 190 2.56 14.86 -9.48
C ARG A 190 3.47 13.93 -8.67
N LEU A 191 4.33 13.13 -9.29
CA LEU A 191 5.34 12.34 -8.55
C LEU A 191 6.24 13.22 -7.67
N GLY A 192 6.45 14.47 -8.05
CA GLY A 192 7.15 15.46 -7.22
C GLY A 192 6.47 15.66 -5.87
N GLU A 193 5.14 15.64 -5.81
CA GLU A 193 4.39 15.73 -4.55
C GLU A 193 4.71 14.54 -3.63
N VAL A 194 4.88 13.34 -4.18
CA VAL A 194 5.28 12.16 -3.39
C VAL A 194 6.71 12.30 -2.86
N VAL A 195 7.62 12.84 -3.67
CA VAL A 195 9.00 13.12 -3.24
C VAL A 195 9.00 14.16 -2.12
N ASP A 196 8.24 15.24 -2.27
CA ASP A 196 8.15 16.32 -1.29
C ASP A 196 7.58 15.82 0.04
N LEU A 197 6.54 14.97 0.01
CA LEU A 197 6.00 14.31 1.19
C LEU A 197 7.04 13.44 1.90
N LEU A 198 7.81 12.64 1.15
CA LEU A 198 8.85 11.77 1.73
C LEU A 198 10.01 12.57 2.33
N GLU A 199 10.38 13.70 1.74
CA GLU A 199 11.45 14.57 2.24
C GLU A 199 11.00 15.49 3.39
N GLY A 200 9.70 15.50 3.72
CA GLY A 200 9.13 16.38 4.74
C GLY A 200 9.00 17.83 4.28
N ASN A 201 9.01 18.08 2.97
CA ASN A 201 8.78 19.39 2.36
C ASN A 201 7.28 19.61 2.16
N TYR A 202 6.54 19.83 3.26
CA TYR A 202 5.11 20.12 3.19
C TYR A 202 4.90 21.58 2.73
N GLU A 203 4.34 21.79 1.53
CA GLU A 203 3.85 23.11 1.07
C GLU A 203 2.52 23.51 1.72
#